data_AF-A0A5E4Q5N6-F1
#
_entry.id   AF-A0A5E4Q5N6-F1
#
_cell.length_a   1.000
_cell.length_b   1.000
_cell.length_c   1.000
_cell.angle_alpha   90.00
_cell.angle_beta   90.00
_cell.angle_gamma   90.00
#
_symmetry.space_group_name_H-M   'P 1'
#
loop_
_entity.id
_entity.type
_entity.pdbx_description
1 polymer ?
#
loop_
_entity_poly.entity_id
_entity_poly.type
_entity_poly.pdbx_seq_one_letter_code
_entity_poly.pdbx_strand_id
1 'polypeptide(L)'
;MYNTIIYLVGFLCLVGHSDQRSTPTDDSYVAAVIEYQVLSDINTNLNNYIRLIKEAADQDADIVVFPEMTLGSRRVPVPIHDVLKDHPIPAENPGIYDEVLVKISTAAKENAVYVVINLQEVMDCENVTGEYCPEKKEYLFNTNINLFGEFTRTPALTPDLGVFTTDFGVTFGHFICFDLMFQVPAVQIVTGTYPGPIDDDVNHDNLVLKADPSLPSHTSRLLVPGYQDFILSEDGVVCRFKVNLKQTENTQYQPKSVATFDELSIYATLQTPQTVESLQAHDIVYYPVSLKPSILPLNSNDFALEIQTMLGTVDLYNYTLLNNNVGLYSFGIYGRVFADDGKEPTPPIIEEEREETTPA
;
A
#
# COMPACT_ATOMS: atom_id res chain seq x y z
N MET A 1 33.70 -32.18 65.88
CA MET A 1 33.55 -31.21 64.77
C MET A 1 33.22 -32.00 63.52
N TYR A 2 31.93 -32.09 63.18
CA TYR A 2 31.44 -32.69 61.94
C TYR A 2 31.38 -31.58 60.90
N ASN A 3 32.13 -31.70 59.80
CA ASN A 3 32.02 -30.81 58.64
C ASN A 3 31.29 -31.57 57.53
N THR A 4 29.99 -31.30 57.40
CA THR A 4 29.17 -31.75 56.27
C THR A 4 29.27 -30.68 55.19
N ILE A 5 29.94 -31.00 54.07
CA ILE A 5 29.92 -30.17 52.86
C ILE A 5 28.65 -30.53 52.09
N ILE A 6 27.72 -29.57 52.02
CA ILE A 6 26.50 -29.68 51.20
C ILE A 6 26.87 -29.22 49.79
N TYR A 7 26.84 -30.12 48.81
CA TYR A 7 26.88 -29.75 47.40
C TYR A 7 25.47 -29.33 46.96
N LEU A 8 25.26 -28.03 46.78
CA LEU A 8 24.09 -27.50 46.09
C LEU A 8 24.31 -27.66 44.58
N VAL A 9 23.71 -28.68 43.98
CA VAL A 9 23.58 -28.79 42.52
C VAL A 9 22.41 -27.89 42.13
N GLY A 10 22.72 -26.69 41.63
CA GLY A 10 21.72 -25.80 41.03
C GLY A 10 21.27 -26.39 39.69
N PHE A 11 20.03 -26.86 39.64
CA PHE A 11 19.35 -27.20 38.39
C PHE A 11 19.01 -25.88 37.69
N LEU A 12 19.84 -25.42 36.76
CA LEU A 12 19.45 -24.38 35.82
C LEU A 12 18.35 -24.99 34.93
N CYS A 13 17.10 -24.69 35.26
CA CYS A 13 16.03 -24.77 34.27
C CYS A 13 16.40 -23.79 33.15
N LEU A 14 16.95 -24.33 32.06
CA LEU A 14 16.92 -23.66 30.76
C LEU A 14 15.44 -23.60 30.36
N VAL A 15 14.73 -22.61 30.91
CA VAL A 15 13.51 -22.12 30.30
C VAL A 15 13.98 -21.57 28.97
N GLY A 16 13.72 -22.29 27.87
CA GLY A 16 13.95 -21.78 26.53
C GLY A 16 13.20 -20.46 26.44
N HIS A 17 13.92 -19.36 26.58
CA HIS A 17 13.40 -18.06 26.23
C HIS A 17 13.30 -18.13 24.71
N SER A 18 12.06 -18.23 24.23
CA SER A 18 11.78 -17.85 22.85
C SER A 18 11.98 -16.34 22.86
N ASP A 19 13.16 -15.88 22.45
CA ASP A 19 13.46 -14.45 22.32
C ASP A 19 12.63 -13.93 21.15
N GLN A 20 11.42 -13.47 21.47
CA GLN A 20 10.58 -12.71 20.55
C GLN A 20 11.35 -11.43 20.19
N ARG A 21 11.42 -11.08 18.91
CA ARG A 21 12.20 -9.94 18.41
C ARG A 21 11.65 -8.62 18.95
N SER A 22 10.43 -8.30 18.54
CA SER A 22 9.60 -7.27 19.15
C SER A 22 8.54 -7.92 20.05
N THR A 23 8.07 -7.16 21.03
CA THR A 23 7.05 -7.53 22.00
C THR A 23 5.95 -6.46 22.01
N PRO A 24 4.76 -6.75 22.57
CA PRO A 24 3.69 -5.75 22.70
C PRO A 24 4.05 -4.51 23.53
N THR A 25 5.17 -4.55 24.26
CA THR A 25 5.66 -3.42 25.07
C THR A 25 6.73 -2.60 24.37
N ASP A 26 7.22 -3.02 23.20
CA ASP A 26 8.20 -2.26 22.44
C ASP A 26 7.53 -1.10 21.69
N ASP A 27 8.25 0.01 21.58
CA ASP A 27 7.74 1.23 20.93
C ASP A 27 7.77 1.16 19.39
N SER A 28 8.41 0.14 18.83
CA SER A 28 8.61 -0.04 17.39
C SER A 28 8.83 -1.50 17.01
N TYR A 29 8.61 -1.83 15.75
CA TYR A 29 8.94 -3.11 15.12
C TYR A 29 9.69 -2.85 13.79
N VAL A 30 10.37 -3.86 13.25
CA VAL A 30 11.09 -3.78 11.98
C VAL A 30 10.31 -4.52 10.89
N ALA A 31 10.05 -3.85 9.77
CA ALA A 31 9.42 -4.45 8.60
C ALA A 31 10.41 -4.53 7.43
N ALA A 32 10.35 -5.61 6.67
CA ALA A 32 11.04 -5.76 5.40
C ALA A 32 10.02 -5.85 4.25
N VAL A 33 10.30 -5.16 3.16
CA VAL A 33 9.53 -5.25 1.91
C VAL A 33 10.48 -5.67 0.81
N ILE A 34 10.08 -6.64 0.00
CA ILE A 34 10.92 -7.21 -1.05
C ILE A 34 10.48 -6.69 -2.41
N GLU A 35 11.33 -5.98 -3.15
CA GLU A 35 11.18 -5.87 -4.61
C GLU A 35 11.72 -7.15 -5.25
N TYR A 36 10.90 -7.85 -6.04
CA TYR A 36 11.25 -9.16 -6.57
C TYR A 36 11.11 -9.26 -8.09
N GLN A 37 12.19 -9.68 -8.76
CA GLN A 37 12.16 -10.01 -10.19
C GLN A 37 11.79 -11.48 -10.40
N VAL A 38 10.61 -11.73 -10.96
CA VAL A 38 10.11 -13.09 -11.20
C VAL A 38 10.97 -13.84 -12.20
N LEU A 39 11.44 -15.02 -11.80
CA LEU A 39 12.16 -15.95 -12.69
C LEU A 39 11.19 -16.98 -13.27
N SER A 40 11.56 -17.57 -14.40
CA SER A 40 10.71 -18.57 -15.07
C SER A 40 10.61 -19.89 -14.29
N ASP A 41 11.63 -20.24 -13.50
CA ASP A 41 11.63 -21.45 -12.68
C ASP A 41 11.04 -21.18 -11.30
N ILE A 42 9.88 -21.78 -11.04
CA ILE A 42 9.13 -21.66 -9.78
C ILE A 42 9.97 -22.16 -8.59
N ASN A 43 10.76 -23.23 -8.76
CA ASN A 43 11.58 -23.75 -7.68
C ASN A 43 12.71 -22.79 -7.29
N THR A 44 13.32 -22.14 -8.28
CA THR A 44 14.29 -21.06 -8.02
C THR A 44 13.61 -19.89 -7.30
N ASN A 45 12.39 -19.48 -7.70
CA ASN A 45 11.67 -18.43 -6.98
C ASN A 45 11.39 -18.82 -5.51
N LEU A 46 10.90 -20.04 -5.27
CA LEU A 46 10.65 -20.53 -3.92
C LEU A 46 11.91 -20.59 -3.06
N ASN A 47 13.03 -21.04 -3.62
CA ASN A 47 14.31 -21.05 -2.91
C ASN A 47 14.81 -19.63 -2.61
N ASN A 48 14.57 -18.67 -3.52
CA ASN A 48 14.88 -17.26 -3.27
C ASN A 48 14.01 -16.69 -2.15
N TYR A 49 12.72 -17.01 -2.10
CA TYR A 49 11.84 -16.62 -0.99
C TYR A 49 12.40 -17.10 0.35
N ILE A 50 12.75 -18.38 0.47
CA ILE A 50 13.32 -18.95 1.70
C ILE A 50 14.59 -18.21 2.10
N ARG A 51 15.48 -17.92 1.14
CA ARG A 51 16.70 -17.14 1.39
C ARG A 51 16.39 -15.72 1.85
N LEU A 52 15.46 -15.02 1.19
CA LEU A 52 15.08 -13.64 1.50
C LEU A 52 14.36 -13.52 2.84
N ILE A 53 13.53 -14.49 3.21
CA ILE A 53 12.93 -14.59 4.56
C ILE A 53 14.03 -14.64 5.60
N LYS A 54 15.04 -15.50 5.38
CA LYS A 54 16.19 -15.59 6.28
C LYS A 54 17.00 -14.29 6.30
N GLU A 55 17.27 -13.67 5.16
CA GLU A 55 18.05 -12.42 5.09
C GLU A 55 17.33 -11.23 5.75
N ALA A 56 16.00 -11.15 5.61
CA ALA A 56 15.20 -10.18 6.34
C ALA A 56 15.27 -10.47 7.85
N ALA A 57 15.18 -11.75 8.22
CA ALA A 57 15.29 -12.15 9.60
C ALA A 57 16.70 -11.87 10.18
N ASP A 58 17.78 -12.11 9.44
CA ASP A 58 19.16 -11.79 9.86
C ASP A 58 19.38 -10.27 10.02
N GLN A 59 18.46 -9.45 9.50
CA GLN A 59 18.40 -7.98 9.66
C GLN A 59 17.29 -7.55 10.64
N ASP A 60 16.96 -8.42 11.59
CA ASP A 60 16.03 -8.15 12.70
C ASP A 60 14.57 -7.85 12.30
N ALA A 61 14.15 -8.14 11.06
CA ALA A 61 12.75 -7.94 10.65
C ALA A 61 11.77 -8.80 11.47
N ASP A 62 10.70 -8.20 11.98
CA ASP A 62 9.56 -8.88 12.62
C ASP A 62 8.59 -9.43 11.57
N ILE A 63 8.49 -8.76 10.42
CA ILE A 63 7.61 -9.11 9.32
C ILE A 63 8.30 -8.84 7.97
N VAL A 64 8.09 -9.73 7.00
CA VAL A 64 8.54 -9.56 5.61
C VAL A 64 7.38 -9.71 4.63
N VAL A 65 7.25 -8.78 3.69
CA VAL A 65 6.19 -8.73 2.69
C VAL A 65 6.76 -8.96 1.28
N PHE A 66 6.17 -9.89 0.55
CA PHE A 66 6.52 -10.21 -0.83
C PHE A 66 5.51 -9.65 -1.85
N PRO A 67 5.93 -9.32 -3.08
CA PRO A 67 5.03 -8.78 -4.08
C PRO A 67 4.04 -9.81 -4.63
N GLU A 68 2.94 -9.28 -5.15
CA GLU A 68 1.88 -10.03 -5.83
C GLU A 68 2.43 -10.92 -6.96
N MET A 69 1.96 -12.18 -7.00
CA MET A 69 2.17 -13.12 -8.11
C MET A 69 3.63 -13.42 -8.47
N THR A 70 4.55 -13.30 -7.52
CA THR A 70 6.00 -13.48 -7.78
C THR A 70 6.55 -14.91 -7.57
N LEU A 71 5.73 -15.85 -7.08
CA LEU A 71 6.02 -17.29 -7.09
C LEU A 71 5.68 -17.99 -8.43
N GLY A 72 5.46 -17.20 -9.49
CA GLY A 72 5.16 -17.70 -10.83
C GLY A 72 3.74 -18.26 -10.95
N SER A 73 3.52 -19.16 -11.91
CA SER A 73 2.20 -19.73 -12.21
C SER A 73 1.77 -20.90 -11.32
N ARG A 74 2.40 -21.07 -10.15
CA ARG A 74 2.08 -22.17 -9.23
C ARG A 74 0.64 -22.02 -8.71
N ARG A 75 -0.17 -23.04 -8.97
CA ARG A 75 -1.53 -23.16 -8.43
C ARG A 75 -1.43 -23.86 -7.08
N VAL A 76 -1.80 -23.17 -6.02
CA VAL A 76 -1.83 -23.74 -4.67
C VAL A 76 -3.27 -24.11 -4.34
N PRO A 77 -3.60 -25.38 -4.07
CA PRO A 77 -4.93 -25.73 -3.62
C PRO A 77 -5.29 -24.93 -2.36
N VAL A 78 -6.45 -24.26 -2.37
CA VAL A 78 -6.97 -23.62 -1.16
C VAL A 78 -7.00 -24.69 -0.07
N PRO A 79 -6.56 -24.40 1.17
CA PRO A 79 -6.84 -25.27 2.30
C PRO A 79 -8.34 -25.27 2.57
N ILE A 80 -9.07 -26.07 1.78
CA ILE A 80 -10.52 -26.19 1.81
C ILE A 80 -10.97 -26.64 3.21
N HIS A 81 -12.02 -26.00 3.75
CA HIS A 81 -12.81 -26.42 4.93
C HIS A 81 -12.02 -26.89 6.17
N ASP A 82 -11.88 -26.02 7.17
CA ASP A 82 -11.38 -26.32 8.53
C ASP A 82 -9.94 -26.87 8.64
N VAL A 83 -9.27 -27.21 7.54
CA VAL A 83 -7.88 -27.73 7.57
C VAL A 83 -6.92 -26.75 8.23
N LEU A 84 -7.01 -25.45 7.93
CA LEU A 84 -6.24 -24.42 8.64
C LEU A 84 -6.69 -24.20 10.10
N LYS A 85 -7.91 -24.59 10.47
CA LYS A 85 -8.37 -24.53 11.87
C LYS A 85 -7.82 -25.70 12.68
N ASP A 86 -7.82 -26.90 12.09
CA ASP A 86 -7.39 -28.14 12.74
C ASP A 86 -5.87 -28.33 12.70
N HIS A 87 -5.23 -27.89 11.61
CA HIS A 87 -3.79 -28.05 11.33
C HIS A 87 -3.13 -26.72 10.96
N PRO A 88 -3.19 -25.67 11.82
CA PRO A 88 -2.84 -24.28 11.46
C PRO A 88 -1.38 -24.05 11.02
N ILE A 89 -0.48 -25.02 11.21
CA ILE A 89 0.95 -24.89 10.92
C ILE A 89 1.32 -25.83 9.77
N PRO A 90 1.41 -25.34 8.51
CA PRO A 90 1.79 -26.17 7.36
C PRO A 90 3.13 -26.89 7.52
N ALA A 91 4.12 -26.26 8.15
CA ALA A 91 5.43 -26.88 8.42
C ALA A 91 5.34 -28.19 9.22
N GLU A 92 4.33 -28.34 10.08
CA GLU A 92 4.12 -29.53 10.91
C GLU A 92 3.24 -30.58 10.22
N ASN A 93 2.63 -30.24 9.08
CA ASN A 93 1.63 -31.06 8.40
C ASN A 93 1.93 -31.21 6.88
N PRO A 94 3.15 -31.63 6.49
CA PRO A 94 3.58 -31.67 5.09
C PRO A 94 2.81 -32.66 4.20
N GLY A 95 2.09 -33.61 4.81
CA GLY A 95 1.23 -34.54 4.07
C GLY A 95 -0.14 -33.96 3.69
N ILE A 96 -0.49 -32.79 4.22
CA ILE A 96 -1.80 -32.14 4.02
C ILE A 96 -1.66 -30.91 3.12
N TYR A 97 -0.58 -30.15 3.27
CA TYR A 97 -0.37 -28.87 2.58
C TYR A 97 0.50 -28.99 1.32
N ASP A 98 0.30 -28.05 0.40
CA ASP A 98 1.20 -27.89 -0.76
C ASP A 98 2.63 -27.58 -0.31
N GLU A 99 3.61 -28.11 -1.04
CA GLU A 99 5.03 -27.96 -0.75
C GLU A 99 5.47 -26.49 -0.58
N VAL A 100 4.87 -25.55 -1.31
CA VAL A 100 5.16 -24.12 -1.16
C VAL A 100 4.79 -23.62 0.22
N LEU A 101 3.58 -23.92 0.70
CA LEU A 101 3.10 -23.52 2.01
C LEU A 101 3.95 -24.16 3.11
N VAL A 102 4.31 -25.45 2.96
CA VAL A 102 5.17 -26.16 3.90
C VAL A 102 6.54 -25.48 4.00
N LYS A 103 7.19 -25.20 2.87
CA LYS A 103 8.54 -24.61 2.84
C LYS A 103 8.55 -23.18 3.36
N ILE A 104 7.57 -22.35 3.00
CA ILE A 104 7.49 -20.97 3.50
C ILE A 104 7.14 -20.95 4.98
N SER A 105 6.19 -21.79 5.43
CA SER A 105 5.87 -21.94 6.86
C SER A 105 7.08 -22.41 7.67
N THR A 106 7.89 -23.32 7.11
CA THR A 106 9.13 -23.79 7.74
C THR A 106 10.13 -22.64 7.87
N ALA A 107 10.35 -21.88 6.79
CA ALA A 107 11.26 -20.73 6.80
C ALA A 107 10.80 -19.64 7.79
N ALA A 108 9.50 -19.32 7.83
CA ALA A 108 8.94 -18.36 8.79
C ALA A 108 9.17 -18.82 10.24
N LYS A 109 8.87 -20.09 10.53
CA LYS A 109 9.00 -20.69 11.87
C LYS A 109 10.45 -20.77 12.33
N GLU A 110 11.36 -21.22 11.47
CA GLU A 110 12.78 -21.37 11.80
C GLU A 110 13.48 -20.03 12.04
N ASN A 111 13.00 -18.95 11.42
CA ASN A 111 13.58 -17.62 11.53
C ASN A 111 12.78 -16.67 12.43
N ALA A 112 11.68 -17.14 13.04
CA ALA A 112 10.80 -16.37 13.92
C ALA A 112 10.38 -15.01 13.32
N VAL A 113 9.85 -15.05 12.09
CA VAL A 113 9.45 -13.86 11.33
C VAL A 113 8.07 -14.07 10.70
N TYR A 114 7.21 -13.06 10.74
CA TYR A 114 5.94 -13.06 10.02
C TYR A 114 6.20 -12.91 8.51
N VAL A 115 5.51 -13.70 7.69
CA VAL A 115 5.71 -13.67 6.23
C VAL A 115 4.37 -13.45 5.54
N VAL A 116 4.28 -12.37 4.78
CA VAL A 116 3.11 -12.04 3.96
C VAL A 116 3.45 -12.32 2.50
N ILE A 117 2.69 -13.23 1.89
CA ILE A 117 2.84 -13.62 0.48
C ILE A 117 1.49 -13.56 -0.22
N ASN A 118 1.53 -13.38 -1.53
CA ASN A 118 0.40 -13.63 -2.40
C ASN A 118 0.63 -14.94 -3.18
N LEU A 119 -0.46 -15.68 -3.41
CA LEU A 119 -0.47 -16.96 -4.11
C LEU A 119 -1.64 -17.01 -5.08
N GLN A 120 -1.48 -17.80 -6.14
CA GLN A 120 -2.60 -18.15 -7.00
C GLN A 120 -3.30 -19.39 -6.44
N GLU A 121 -4.45 -19.19 -5.82
CA GLU A 121 -5.19 -20.27 -5.19
C GLU A 121 -6.11 -20.98 -6.20
N VAL A 122 -6.28 -22.30 -6.03
CA VAL A 122 -7.22 -23.11 -6.81
C VAL A 122 -8.17 -23.87 -5.91
N MET A 123 -9.45 -23.88 -6.25
CA MET A 123 -10.48 -24.67 -5.56
C MET A 123 -11.29 -25.47 -6.58
N ASP A 124 -11.50 -26.75 -6.31
CA ASP A 124 -12.45 -27.58 -7.07
C ASP A 124 -13.88 -27.20 -6.66
N CYS A 125 -14.71 -26.86 -7.64
CA CYS A 125 -16.09 -26.41 -7.43
C CYS A 125 -17.16 -27.44 -7.80
N GLU A 126 -16.80 -28.69 -8.15
CA GLU A 126 -17.76 -29.71 -8.58
C GLU A 126 -18.90 -29.95 -7.57
N ASN A 127 -18.63 -29.80 -6.28
CA ASN A 127 -19.58 -30.09 -5.21
C ASN A 127 -20.07 -28.84 -4.47
N VAL A 128 -19.77 -27.63 -4.95
CA VAL A 128 -20.21 -26.37 -4.31
C VAL A 128 -21.65 -26.08 -4.71
N THR A 129 -22.58 -26.17 -3.75
CA THR A 129 -24.00 -25.92 -3.98
C THR A 129 -24.34 -24.43 -3.88
N GLY A 130 -24.92 -23.85 -4.93
CA GLY A 130 -25.47 -22.48 -4.89
C GLY A 130 -24.61 -21.39 -5.55
N GLU A 131 -23.41 -21.73 -6.01
CA GLU A 131 -22.51 -20.80 -6.73
C GLU A 131 -22.26 -21.26 -8.16
N TYR A 132 -22.00 -20.32 -9.07
CA TYR A 132 -21.69 -20.64 -10.47
C TYR A 132 -20.29 -21.21 -10.57
N CYS A 133 -20.19 -22.51 -10.81
CA CYS A 133 -18.93 -23.22 -11.07
C CYS A 133 -18.56 -23.06 -12.57
N PRO A 134 -17.38 -22.52 -12.92
CA PRO A 134 -16.96 -22.32 -14.30
C PRO A 134 -16.99 -23.63 -15.11
N GLU A 135 -17.04 -23.56 -16.45
CA GLU A 135 -16.98 -24.76 -17.31
C GLU A 135 -15.77 -25.67 -17.02
N LYS A 136 -14.71 -25.10 -16.45
CA LYS A 136 -13.48 -25.79 -16.03
C LYS A 136 -13.53 -26.44 -14.64
N LYS A 137 -14.67 -26.39 -13.93
CA LYS A 137 -14.89 -27.02 -12.62
C LYS A 137 -13.90 -26.60 -11.52
N GLU A 138 -13.17 -25.51 -11.75
CA GLU A 138 -12.16 -24.99 -10.84
C GLU A 138 -12.34 -23.48 -10.73
N TYR A 139 -12.27 -22.95 -9.51
CA TYR A 139 -12.03 -21.55 -9.26
C TYR A 139 -10.54 -21.26 -9.21
N LEU A 140 -10.16 -20.09 -9.71
CA LEU A 140 -8.79 -19.58 -9.71
C LEU A 140 -8.79 -18.21 -9.07
N PHE A 141 -8.29 -18.10 -7.85
CA PHE A 141 -8.25 -16.84 -7.12
C PHE A 141 -6.84 -16.24 -7.21
N ASN A 142 -6.78 -14.92 -7.34
CA ASN A 142 -5.61 -14.14 -6.90
C ASN A 142 -5.79 -13.72 -5.42
N THR A 143 -6.91 -14.14 -4.80
CA THR A 143 -7.32 -13.77 -3.44
C THR A 143 -7.61 -12.26 -3.26
N ASN A 144 -7.37 -11.44 -4.29
CA ASN A 144 -7.82 -10.05 -4.39
C ASN A 144 -9.35 -9.94 -4.38
N ILE A 145 -9.85 -8.84 -3.82
CA ILE A 145 -11.27 -8.50 -3.87
C ILE A 145 -11.60 -7.84 -5.21
N ASN A 146 -10.76 -6.90 -5.66
CA ASN A 146 -10.95 -6.13 -6.89
C ASN A 146 -9.87 -6.50 -7.94
N LEU A 147 -10.29 -7.23 -8.98
CA LEU A 147 -9.41 -7.71 -10.05
C LEU A 147 -9.14 -6.62 -11.10
N PHE A 148 -7.91 -6.55 -11.64
CA PHE A 148 -7.53 -5.59 -12.69
C PHE A 148 -7.06 -6.28 -13.98
N GLY A 149 -7.96 -6.46 -14.94
CA GLY A 149 -7.64 -7.10 -16.23
C GLY A 149 -7.39 -8.62 -16.14
N GLU A 150 -7.70 -9.24 -15.00
CA GLU A 150 -7.48 -10.65 -14.73
C GLU A 150 -8.69 -11.51 -15.13
N PHE A 151 -9.04 -11.51 -16.42
CA PHE A 151 -10.25 -12.18 -16.94
C PHE A 151 -10.34 -13.69 -16.69
N THR A 152 -9.26 -14.32 -16.23
CA THR A 152 -9.19 -15.76 -15.95
C THR A 152 -9.30 -16.08 -14.45
N ARG A 153 -9.59 -15.08 -13.62
CA ARG A 153 -9.67 -15.21 -12.16
C ARG A 153 -11.08 -14.98 -11.65
N THR A 154 -11.38 -15.62 -10.53
CA THR A 154 -12.64 -15.50 -9.82
C THR A 154 -12.42 -14.51 -8.67
N PRO A 155 -13.31 -13.52 -8.49
CA PRO A 155 -13.31 -12.71 -7.27
C PRO A 155 -13.48 -13.59 -6.04
N ALA A 156 -13.00 -13.13 -4.88
CA ALA A 156 -13.22 -13.84 -3.62
C ALA A 156 -14.72 -14.10 -3.39
N LEU A 157 -15.07 -15.35 -3.09
CA LEU A 157 -16.48 -15.76 -2.88
C LEU A 157 -17.03 -15.14 -1.60
N THR A 158 -16.19 -15.08 -0.56
CA THR A 158 -16.44 -14.39 0.70
C THR A 158 -15.25 -13.47 0.99
N PRO A 159 -15.30 -12.19 0.58
CA PRO A 159 -14.19 -11.27 0.79
C PRO A 159 -13.93 -11.08 2.30
N ASP A 160 -12.72 -11.40 2.74
CA ASP A 160 -12.19 -11.07 4.06
C ASP A 160 -11.42 -9.75 3.98
N LEU A 161 -11.43 -8.97 5.07
CA LEU A 161 -10.72 -7.70 5.17
C LEU A 161 -9.20 -7.89 5.36
N GLY A 162 -8.69 -9.11 5.36
CA GLY A 162 -7.24 -9.37 5.42
C GLY A 162 -6.60 -8.80 6.68
N VAL A 163 -7.26 -8.95 7.84
CA VAL A 163 -6.79 -8.42 9.12
C VAL A 163 -6.23 -9.53 10.00
N PHE A 164 -5.03 -9.33 10.53
CA PHE A 164 -4.43 -10.24 11.51
C PHE A 164 -3.66 -9.48 12.59
N THR A 165 -3.60 -10.05 13.79
CA THR A 165 -2.86 -9.48 14.93
C THR A 165 -1.63 -10.33 15.22
N THR A 166 -0.48 -9.68 15.37
CA THR A 166 0.79 -10.33 15.70
C THR A 166 0.97 -10.52 17.20
N ASP A 167 1.91 -11.38 17.57
CA ASP A 167 2.31 -11.61 18.95
C ASP A 167 3.06 -10.42 19.57
N PHE A 168 3.59 -9.51 18.74
CA PHE A 168 4.19 -8.24 19.16
C PHE A 168 3.17 -7.09 19.23
N GLY A 169 1.87 -7.40 19.22
CA GLY A 169 0.80 -6.44 19.58
C GLY A 169 0.35 -5.49 18.47
N VAL A 170 0.84 -5.67 17.24
CA VAL A 170 0.42 -4.87 16.07
C VAL A 170 -0.66 -5.62 15.29
N THR A 171 -1.74 -4.91 14.95
CA THR A 171 -2.76 -5.41 14.04
C THR A 171 -2.50 -4.88 12.63
N PHE A 172 -2.25 -5.78 11.69
CA PHE A 172 -2.05 -5.46 10.29
C PHE A 172 -3.33 -5.67 9.51
N GLY A 173 -3.56 -4.78 8.57
CA GLY A 173 -4.50 -4.94 7.48
C GLY A 173 -3.75 -5.10 6.16
N HIS A 174 -4.17 -6.00 5.30
CA HIS A 174 -3.58 -6.14 3.96
C HIS A 174 -4.66 -6.20 2.87
N PHE A 175 -4.28 -5.69 1.71
CA PHE A 175 -5.04 -5.74 0.46
C PHE A 175 -4.05 -5.69 -0.70
N ILE A 176 -4.50 -6.01 -1.91
CA ILE A 176 -3.56 -6.34 -2.98
C ILE A 176 -3.81 -5.45 -4.19
N CYS A 177 -2.74 -4.78 -4.64
CA CYS A 177 -2.65 -4.11 -5.92
C CYS A 177 -3.82 -3.13 -6.16
N PHE A 178 -4.75 -3.48 -7.04
CA PHE A 178 -5.83 -2.59 -7.46
C PHE A 178 -6.89 -2.35 -6.38
N ASP A 179 -6.92 -3.18 -5.33
CA ASP A 179 -7.74 -2.95 -4.14
C ASP A 179 -7.53 -1.55 -3.53
N LEU A 180 -6.34 -0.97 -3.69
CA LEU A 180 -6.02 0.40 -3.24
C LEU A 180 -6.97 1.46 -3.82
N MET A 181 -7.53 1.22 -5.00
CA MET A 181 -8.40 2.16 -5.71
C MET A 181 -9.87 2.09 -5.29
N PHE A 182 -10.22 1.23 -4.33
CA PHE A 182 -11.59 0.96 -3.89
C PHE A 182 -11.81 1.24 -2.40
N GLN A 183 -13.06 1.53 -2.05
CA GLN A 183 -13.45 1.75 -0.66
C GLN A 183 -13.27 0.49 0.19
N VAL A 184 -13.62 -0.66 -0.38
CA VAL A 184 -13.48 -1.98 0.25
C VAL A 184 -12.41 -2.77 -0.50
N PRO A 185 -11.35 -3.25 0.18
CA PRO A 185 -11.15 -3.18 1.63
C PRO A 185 -10.28 -1.98 2.09
N ALA A 186 -9.62 -1.27 1.16
CA ALA A 186 -8.51 -0.38 1.47
C ALA A 186 -8.85 0.78 2.43
N VAL A 187 -10.05 1.37 2.32
CA VAL A 187 -10.48 2.44 3.25
C VAL A 187 -11.08 1.85 4.51
N GLN A 188 -11.83 0.75 4.38
CA GLN A 188 -12.53 0.11 5.50
C GLN A 188 -11.60 -0.45 6.57
N ILE A 189 -10.41 -0.92 6.19
CA ILE A 189 -9.46 -1.51 7.17
C ILE A 189 -8.77 -0.43 8.03
N VAL A 190 -8.69 0.81 7.55
CA VAL A 190 -7.98 1.89 8.25
C VAL A 190 -8.84 2.44 9.38
N THR A 191 -8.44 2.15 10.62
CA THR A 191 -9.21 2.53 11.83
C THR A 191 -8.51 3.57 12.70
N GLY A 192 -7.30 4.02 12.33
CA GLY A 192 -6.49 4.96 13.11
C GLY A 192 -5.93 6.14 12.29
N THR A 193 -5.31 7.08 12.99
CA THR A 193 -4.59 8.22 12.37
C THR A 193 -3.25 7.76 11.82
N TYR A 194 -3.04 7.95 10.51
CA TYR A 194 -1.82 7.59 9.81
C TYR A 194 -0.66 8.58 10.15
N PRO A 195 0.47 8.13 10.71
CA PRO A 195 1.56 9.01 11.14
C PRO A 195 2.46 9.53 10.00
N GLY A 196 2.19 9.15 8.75
CA GLY A 196 3.03 9.46 7.59
C GLY A 196 3.77 8.22 7.07
N PRO A 197 4.50 8.35 5.94
CA PRO A 197 5.23 7.23 5.35
C PRO A 197 6.27 6.67 6.31
N ILE A 198 6.41 5.34 6.30
CA ILE A 198 7.49 4.60 6.95
C ILE A 198 8.80 5.05 6.30
N ASP A 199 9.86 5.20 7.09
CA ASP A 199 11.20 5.56 6.59
C ASP A 199 11.63 4.53 5.52
N ASP A 200 11.80 5.00 4.29
CA ASP A 200 12.00 4.18 3.10
C ASP A 200 13.41 4.46 2.53
N ASP A 201 14.23 3.42 2.42
CA ASP A 201 15.60 3.52 1.90
C ASP A 201 15.56 3.67 0.38
N VAL A 202 15.77 4.90 -0.08
CA VAL A 202 15.73 5.38 -1.47
C VAL A 202 16.68 4.69 -2.47
N ASN A 203 17.45 3.69 -2.06
CA ASN A 203 18.52 3.08 -2.87
C ASN A 203 18.08 1.88 -3.73
N HIS A 204 16.86 1.38 -3.58
CA HIS A 204 16.27 0.38 -4.45
C HIS A 204 15.01 0.98 -5.08
N ASP A 205 14.83 0.82 -6.40
CA ASP A 205 13.51 0.68 -7.06
C ASP A 205 13.63 0.90 -8.58
N ASN A 206 13.06 -0.01 -9.36
CA ASN A 206 13.05 0.02 -10.84
C ASN A 206 11.71 0.53 -11.39
N LEU A 207 11.28 1.74 -11.00
CA LEU A 207 9.98 2.28 -11.39
C LEU A 207 9.95 2.76 -12.85
N VAL A 208 8.84 2.46 -13.55
CA VAL A 208 8.58 2.88 -14.93
C VAL A 208 7.37 3.80 -14.98
N LEU A 209 7.54 5.00 -15.54
CA LEU A 209 6.45 5.96 -15.76
C LEU A 209 5.52 5.48 -16.88
N LYS A 210 4.25 5.26 -16.55
CA LYS A 210 3.15 5.23 -17.53
C LYS A 210 2.36 6.52 -17.39
N ALA A 211 2.30 7.31 -18.46
CA ALA A 211 1.35 8.42 -18.53
C ALA A 211 -0.05 7.85 -18.74
N ASP A 212 -1.02 8.21 -17.89
CA ASP A 212 -2.42 7.83 -18.05
C ASP A 212 -3.10 8.76 -19.08
N PRO A 213 -3.47 8.26 -20.27
CA PRO A 213 -4.11 9.05 -21.31
C PRO A 213 -5.62 9.29 -21.04
N SER A 214 -6.17 8.75 -19.96
CA SER A 214 -7.58 8.89 -19.59
C SER A 214 -7.89 10.11 -18.73
N LEU A 215 -6.87 10.84 -18.25
CA LEU A 215 -7.07 12.10 -17.56
C LEU A 215 -7.69 13.14 -18.52
N PRO A 216 -8.97 13.53 -18.34
CA PRO A 216 -9.65 14.47 -19.22
C PRO A 216 -8.97 15.85 -19.18
N SER A 217 -9.28 16.71 -20.15
CA SER A 217 -8.83 18.11 -20.13
C SER A 217 -9.21 18.77 -18.81
N HIS A 218 -8.21 19.19 -18.04
CA HIS A 218 -8.39 19.87 -16.76
C HIS A 218 -8.34 21.38 -16.94
N THR A 219 -9.06 22.11 -16.07
CA THR A 219 -8.78 23.53 -15.83
C THR A 219 -7.32 23.68 -15.41
N SER A 220 -6.51 24.29 -16.29
CA SER A 220 -5.05 24.32 -16.14
C SER A 220 -4.49 25.69 -16.52
N ARG A 221 -3.40 26.07 -15.86
CA ARG A 221 -2.66 27.30 -16.12
C ARG A 221 -1.18 27.00 -16.20
N LEU A 222 -0.53 27.51 -17.25
CA LEU A 222 0.93 27.45 -17.35
C LEU A 222 1.56 28.33 -16.27
N LEU A 223 2.52 27.77 -15.54
CA LEU A 223 3.34 28.52 -14.60
C LEU A 223 4.32 29.41 -15.38
N VAL A 224 4.50 30.63 -14.89
CA VAL A 224 5.48 31.58 -15.42
C VAL A 224 6.58 31.87 -14.38
N PRO A 225 7.78 32.30 -14.80
CA PRO A 225 8.85 32.74 -13.90
C PRO A 225 8.38 33.66 -12.76
N GLY A 226 8.87 33.43 -11.54
CA GLY A 226 8.62 34.26 -10.36
C GLY A 226 7.41 33.83 -9.52
N TYR A 227 6.98 34.73 -8.62
CA TYR A 227 5.86 34.51 -7.71
C TYR A 227 4.51 34.62 -8.43
N GLN A 228 3.62 33.68 -8.13
CA GLN A 228 2.28 33.56 -8.66
C GLN A 228 1.32 33.14 -7.54
N ASP A 229 0.15 33.76 -7.51
CA ASP A 229 -0.95 33.43 -6.61
C ASP A 229 -2.24 33.42 -7.44
N PHE A 230 -2.85 32.25 -7.59
CA PHE A 230 -4.01 32.08 -8.45
C PHE A 230 -4.92 30.97 -7.98
N ILE A 231 -6.17 31.01 -8.43
CA ILE A 231 -7.20 30.03 -8.10
C ILE A 231 -7.61 29.31 -9.38
N LEU A 232 -7.74 28.00 -9.31
CA LEU A 232 -8.44 27.17 -10.30
C LEU A 232 -9.63 26.51 -9.59
N SER A 233 -10.75 26.39 -10.28
CA SER A 233 -11.96 25.78 -9.71
C SER A 233 -12.73 25.03 -10.78
N GLU A 234 -13.19 23.83 -10.44
CA GLU A 234 -13.96 22.96 -11.33
C GLU A 234 -14.84 22.04 -10.47
N ASP A 235 -16.12 21.91 -10.83
CA ASP A 235 -17.09 21.00 -10.19
C ASP A 235 -17.07 20.97 -8.65
N GLY A 236 -16.96 22.15 -8.02
CA GLY A 236 -16.98 22.30 -6.56
C GLY A 236 -15.62 22.09 -5.87
N VAL A 237 -14.58 21.68 -6.60
CA VAL A 237 -13.20 21.70 -6.13
C VAL A 237 -12.60 23.07 -6.40
N VAL A 238 -12.02 23.70 -5.37
CA VAL A 238 -11.35 25.00 -5.51
C VAL A 238 -9.94 24.91 -4.96
N CYS A 239 -8.94 25.17 -5.80
CA CYS A 239 -7.53 25.13 -5.44
C CYS A 239 -6.90 26.50 -5.65
N ARG A 240 -6.40 27.11 -4.56
CA ARG A 240 -5.51 28.26 -4.63
C ARG A 240 -4.07 27.80 -4.58
N PHE A 241 -3.28 28.23 -5.54
CA PHE A 241 -1.86 27.92 -5.67
C PHE A 241 -1.05 29.15 -5.30
N LYS A 242 -0.09 28.98 -4.39
CA LYS A 242 1.01 29.94 -4.19
C LYS A 242 2.29 29.28 -4.67
N VAL A 243 2.92 29.89 -5.67
CA VAL A 243 4.04 29.30 -6.38
C VAL A 243 5.09 30.36 -6.61
N ASN A 244 6.32 30.10 -6.21
CA ASN A 244 7.48 30.88 -6.61
C ASN A 244 8.50 29.95 -7.26
N LEU A 245 8.57 30.01 -8.60
CA LEU A 245 9.52 29.19 -9.35
C LEU A 245 10.95 29.67 -9.11
N LYS A 246 11.80 28.74 -8.66
CA LYS A 246 13.22 29.02 -8.49
C LYS A 246 13.88 29.13 -9.85
N GLN A 247 14.57 30.24 -10.08
CA GLN A 247 15.31 30.49 -11.31
C GLN A 247 16.79 30.67 -10.99
N THR A 248 17.66 29.99 -11.75
CA THR A 248 19.09 30.27 -11.74
C THR A 248 19.54 30.71 -13.12
N GLU A 249 20.68 31.41 -13.21
CA GLU A 249 21.25 31.84 -14.49
C GLU A 249 21.46 30.68 -15.49
N ASN A 250 21.55 29.43 -14.99
CA ASN A 250 21.77 28.23 -15.78
C ASN A 250 20.52 27.34 -15.95
N THR A 251 19.38 27.66 -15.34
CA THR A 251 18.15 26.84 -15.44
C THR A 251 16.93 27.70 -15.74
N GLN A 252 16.61 27.80 -17.04
CA GLN A 252 15.35 28.37 -17.49
C GLN A 252 14.24 27.31 -17.38
N TYR A 253 13.16 27.65 -16.67
CA TYR A 253 11.98 26.77 -16.55
C TYR A 253 11.41 26.42 -17.93
N GLN A 254 11.08 25.14 -18.13
CA GLN A 254 10.32 24.67 -19.29
C GLN A 254 9.00 24.04 -18.83
N PRO A 255 7.86 24.36 -19.48
CA PRO A 255 6.59 23.71 -19.19
C PRO A 255 6.67 22.18 -19.29
N LYS A 256 5.92 21.47 -18.43
CA LYS A 256 5.85 20.00 -18.39
C LYS A 256 7.21 19.32 -18.15
N SER A 257 8.10 19.99 -17.41
CA SER A 257 9.40 19.45 -17.01
C SER A 257 9.59 19.56 -15.49
N VAL A 258 10.67 18.98 -14.98
CA VAL A 258 11.06 19.09 -13.56
C VAL A 258 11.24 20.56 -13.19
N ALA A 259 10.65 20.97 -12.07
CA ALA A 259 10.79 22.32 -11.53
C ALA A 259 11.26 22.30 -10.08
N THR A 260 11.91 23.39 -9.67
CA THR A 260 12.27 23.67 -8.27
C THR A 260 11.57 24.96 -7.84
N PHE A 261 11.25 25.06 -6.55
CA PHE A 261 10.36 26.09 -6.03
C PHE A 261 10.96 26.71 -4.78
N ASP A 262 11.03 28.04 -4.73
CA ASP A 262 11.34 28.76 -3.49
C ASP A 262 10.11 28.80 -2.56
N GLU A 263 8.91 28.71 -3.14
CA GLU A 263 7.63 28.57 -2.43
C GLU A 263 6.69 27.70 -3.29
N LEU A 264 6.03 26.73 -2.66
CA LEU A 264 4.98 25.92 -3.29
C LEU A 264 3.97 25.50 -2.23
N SER A 265 2.75 26.01 -2.33
CA SER A 265 1.62 25.63 -1.49
C SER A 265 0.35 25.49 -2.31
N ILE A 266 -0.44 24.48 -1.98
CA ILE A 266 -1.78 24.24 -2.50
C ILE A 266 -2.76 24.36 -1.34
N TYR A 267 -3.68 25.33 -1.45
CA TYR A 267 -4.82 25.45 -0.56
C TYR A 267 -6.06 24.94 -1.29
N ALA A 268 -6.47 23.72 -0.98
CA ALA A 268 -7.61 23.08 -1.59
C ALA A 268 -8.83 23.10 -0.67
N THR A 269 -9.95 23.56 -1.20
CA THR A 269 -11.27 23.50 -0.57
C THR A 269 -11.98 22.27 -1.12
N LEU A 270 -12.14 21.24 -0.29
CA LEU A 270 -12.61 19.91 -0.68
C LEU A 270 -13.83 19.52 0.16
N GLN A 271 -14.66 18.59 -0.34
CA GLN A 271 -15.81 18.10 0.40
C GLN A 271 -15.33 17.29 1.63
N THR A 272 -15.93 17.53 2.79
CA THR A 272 -15.61 16.74 3.99
C THR A 272 -16.06 15.28 3.80
N PRO A 273 -15.16 14.28 3.90
CA PRO A 273 -15.54 12.87 3.82
C PRO A 273 -16.63 12.50 4.84
N GLN A 274 -17.61 11.72 4.42
CA GLN A 274 -18.68 11.21 5.27
C GLN A 274 -18.47 9.72 5.56
N THR A 275 -18.80 9.30 6.78
CA THR A 275 -18.74 7.88 7.15
C THR A 275 -19.97 7.15 6.60
N VAL A 276 -19.74 6.11 5.81
CA VAL A 276 -20.77 5.15 5.40
C VAL A 276 -20.99 4.16 6.54
N GLU A 277 -22.08 4.29 7.29
CA GLU A 277 -22.35 3.49 8.50
C GLU A 277 -22.31 1.97 8.26
N SER A 278 -22.79 1.49 7.11
CA SER A 278 -22.78 0.05 6.82
C SER A 278 -21.38 -0.52 6.59
N LEU A 279 -20.42 0.32 6.20
CA LEU A 279 -19.04 -0.08 5.92
C LEU A 279 -18.08 0.36 7.03
N GLN A 280 -18.46 1.33 7.86
CA GLN A 280 -17.56 2.01 8.80
C GLN A 280 -16.33 2.61 8.09
N ALA A 281 -16.53 3.12 6.87
CA ALA A 281 -15.49 3.66 6.00
C ALA A 281 -15.90 5.02 5.43
N HIS A 282 -14.93 5.88 5.12
CA HIS A 282 -15.22 7.15 4.44
C HIS A 282 -15.62 6.95 2.98
N ASP A 283 -16.57 7.74 2.48
CA ASP A 283 -17.03 7.75 1.09
C ASP A 283 -16.11 8.50 0.13
N ILE A 284 -15.15 9.25 0.67
CA ILE A 284 -14.15 10.03 -0.06
C ILE A 284 -12.80 9.89 0.65
N VAL A 285 -11.71 9.81 -0.12
CA VAL A 285 -10.34 9.93 0.42
C VAL A 285 -9.52 10.88 -0.44
N TYR A 286 -8.67 11.67 0.23
CA TYR A 286 -7.71 12.58 -0.39
C TYR A 286 -6.28 12.24 0.04
N TYR A 287 -5.37 12.15 -0.92
CA TYR A 287 -3.99 11.76 -0.75
C TYR A 287 -3.05 12.89 -1.19
N PRO A 288 -2.21 13.46 -0.31
CA PRO A 288 -1.11 14.32 -0.75
C PRO A 288 -0.11 13.47 -1.54
N VAL A 289 0.16 13.85 -2.78
CA VAL A 289 1.07 13.12 -3.67
C VAL A 289 2.16 14.04 -4.18
N SER A 290 3.37 13.50 -4.26
CA SER A 290 4.52 14.18 -4.84
C SER A 290 5.40 13.18 -5.57
N LEU A 291 6.15 13.66 -6.57
CA LEU A 291 7.05 12.81 -7.33
C LEU A 291 8.33 13.56 -7.65
N LYS A 292 9.46 13.03 -7.19
CA LYS A 292 10.80 13.52 -7.50
C LYS A 292 11.32 12.92 -8.82
N PRO A 293 12.40 13.46 -9.40
CA PRO A 293 13.10 12.87 -10.54
C PRO A 293 13.55 11.42 -10.35
N SER A 294 13.75 10.98 -9.11
CA SER A 294 14.06 9.60 -8.76
C SER A 294 12.82 8.66 -8.82
N ILE A 295 11.65 9.18 -9.20
CA ILE A 295 10.37 8.45 -9.20
C ILE A 295 9.94 8.02 -7.78
N LEU A 296 10.45 8.72 -6.75
CA LEU A 296 10.08 8.52 -5.36
C LEU A 296 9.31 9.73 -4.82
N PRO A 297 8.42 9.56 -3.83
CA PRO A 297 7.74 10.67 -3.18
C PRO A 297 8.71 11.54 -2.37
N LEU A 298 8.23 12.72 -1.95
CA LEU A 298 8.93 13.53 -0.95
C LEU A 298 9.00 12.78 0.39
N ASN A 299 10.08 13.02 1.14
CA ASN A 299 10.17 12.50 2.50
C ASN A 299 9.13 13.21 3.38
N SER A 300 8.69 12.57 4.46
CA SER A 300 7.71 13.12 5.40
C SER A 300 8.11 14.49 5.98
N ASN A 301 9.41 14.76 6.11
CA ASN A 301 9.94 16.04 6.62
C ASN A 301 10.10 17.12 5.54
N ASP A 302 9.91 16.79 4.26
CA ASP A 302 10.09 17.73 3.13
C ASP A 302 8.79 18.47 2.78
N PHE A 303 7.67 18.15 3.44
CA PHE A 303 6.37 18.80 3.24
C PHE A 303 5.60 18.95 4.55
N ALA A 304 4.60 19.82 4.56
CA ALA A 304 3.59 19.94 5.61
C ALA A 304 2.20 19.76 5.01
N LEU A 305 1.32 19.06 5.71
CA LEU A 305 -0.10 18.99 5.40
C LEU A 305 -0.91 19.38 6.63
N GLU A 306 -1.71 20.44 6.50
CA GLU A 306 -2.67 20.86 7.53
C GLU A 306 -4.09 20.73 6.96
N ILE A 307 -5.01 20.16 7.74
CA ILE A 307 -6.40 19.98 7.34
C ILE A 307 -7.29 20.67 8.38
N GLN A 308 -8.19 21.52 7.91
CA GLN A 308 -9.15 22.24 8.77
C GLN A 308 -10.58 21.99 8.28
N THR A 309 -11.40 21.33 9.10
CA THR A 309 -12.81 21.13 8.79
C THR A 309 -13.62 22.38 9.09
N MET A 310 -14.32 22.87 8.07
CA MET A 310 -15.15 24.06 8.09
C MET A 310 -16.62 23.69 8.02
N LEU A 311 -17.37 24.07 9.06
CA LEU A 311 -18.83 23.90 9.14
C LEU A 311 -19.33 22.45 8.93
N GLY A 312 -18.43 21.45 9.01
CA GLY A 312 -18.73 20.02 8.85
C GLY A 312 -19.04 19.58 7.42
N THR A 313 -18.91 20.46 6.43
CA THR A 313 -19.27 20.18 5.03
C THR A 313 -18.10 20.32 4.07
N VAL A 314 -17.09 21.10 4.45
CA VAL A 314 -15.93 21.41 3.63
C VAL A 314 -14.66 21.31 4.46
N ASP A 315 -13.63 20.68 3.92
CA ASP A 315 -12.29 20.65 4.50
C ASP A 315 -11.35 21.55 3.71
N LEU A 316 -10.53 22.32 4.42
CA LEU A 316 -9.44 23.13 3.86
C LEU A 316 -8.13 22.38 4.04
N TYR A 317 -7.57 21.90 2.93
CA TYR A 317 -6.27 21.25 2.86
C TYR A 317 -5.21 22.30 2.52
N ASN A 318 -4.18 22.42 3.35
CA ASN A 318 -3.01 23.24 3.11
C ASN A 318 -1.80 22.32 2.95
N TYR A 319 -1.43 22.04 1.70
CA TYR A 319 -0.28 21.19 1.36
C TYR A 319 0.89 22.07 0.91
N THR A 320 1.98 22.08 1.69
CA THR A 320 3.11 23.01 1.53
C THR A 320 4.42 22.25 1.39
N LEU A 321 5.24 22.63 0.42
CA LEU A 321 6.61 22.17 0.27
C LEU A 321 7.51 22.88 1.30
N LEU A 322 8.26 22.13 2.09
CA LEU A 322 9.23 22.67 3.05
C LEU A 322 10.65 22.66 2.51
N ASN A 323 11.00 21.69 1.66
CA ASN A 323 12.33 21.56 1.07
C ASN A 323 12.40 22.18 -0.34
N ASN A 324 12.95 23.38 -0.43
CA ASN A 324 13.11 24.15 -1.67
C ASN A 324 14.36 23.76 -2.51
N ASN A 325 15.06 22.68 -2.13
CA ASN A 325 16.22 22.18 -2.87
C ASN A 325 15.92 20.90 -3.66
N VAL A 326 14.66 20.47 -3.68
CA VAL A 326 14.22 19.28 -4.41
C VAL A 326 13.54 19.65 -5.73
N GLY A 327 13.89 18.92 -6.79
CA GLY A 327 13.16 18.98 -8.05
C GLY A 327 11.91 18.11 -7.98
N LEU A 328 10.82 18.54 -8.63
CA LEU A 328 9.54 17.83 -8.65
C LEU A 328 9.02 17.65 -10.08
N TYR A 329 8.55 16.44 -10.38
CA TYR A 329 7.69 16.14 -11.53
C TYR A 329 6.22 16.49 -11.21
N SER A 330 5.76 16.20 -10.00
CA SER A 330 4.41 16.51 -9.56
C SER A 330 4.37 16.82 -8.06
N PHE A 331 3.39 17.64 -7.68
CA PHE A 331 3.03 17.98 -6.32
C PHE A 331 1.53 18.32 -6.33
N GLY A 332 0.72 17.55 -5.62
CA GLY A 332 -0.73 17.65 -5.74
C GLY A 332 -1.47 16.90 -4.65
N ILE A 333 -2.79 17.00 -4.69
CA ILE A 333 -3.70 16.22 -3.85
C ILE A 333 -4.55 15.39 -4.79
N TYR A 334 -4.44 14.07 -4.70
CA TYR A 334 -5.26 13.12 -5.44
C TYR A 334 -6.51 12.78 -4.63
N GLY A 335 -7.70 12.95 -5.20
CA GLY A 335 -8.96 12.64 -4.54
C GLY A 335 -9.69 11.47 -5.19
N ARG A 336 -10.34 10.64 -4.39
CA ARG A 336 -11.18 9.53 -4.84
C ARG A 336 -12.54 9.59 -4.14
N VAL A 337 -13.59 9.84 -4.92
CA VAL A 337 -15.00 9.85 -4.45
C VAL A 337 -15.63 8.52 -4.79
N PHE A 338 -15.80 7.63 -3.81
CA PHE A 338 -16.37 6.29 -4.02
C PHE A 338 -17.88 6.31 -4.22
N ALA A 339 -18.56 7.33 -3.68
CA ALA A 339 -20.00 7.54 -3.84
C ALA A 339 -20.44 7.77 -5.31
N ASP A 340 -19.49 8.06 -6.20
CA ASP A 340 -19.73 8.29 -7.61
C ASP A 340 -19.42 7.06 -8.48
N ASP A 341 -19.02 5.94 -7.88
CA ASP A 341 -18.71 4.71 -8.61
C ASP A 341 -19.92 4.21 -9.41
N GLY A 342 -19.69 3.90 -10.69
CA GLY A 342 -20.71 3.46 -11.63
C GLY A 342 -21.53 4.59 -12.27
N LYS A 343 -21.29 5.86 -11.93
CA LYS A 343 -21.84 7.00 -12.67
C LYS A 343 -21.07 7.23 -13.97
N GLU A 344 -21.72 7.90 -14.93
CA GLU A 344 -21.06 8.31 -16.18
C GLU A 344 -19.91 9.29 -15.87
N PRO A 345 -18.75 9.14 -16.54
CA PRO A 345 -17.62 10.02 -16.31
C PRO A 345 -17.93 11.45 -16.76
N THR A 346 -17.41 12.43 -16.04
CA THR A 346 -17.47 13.84 -16.47
C THR A 346 -16.81 13.96 -17.85
N PRO A 347 -17.49 14.54 -18.85
CA PRO A 347 -16.91 14.74 -20.17
C PRO A 347 -15.62 15.57 -20.10
N PRO A 348 -14.61 15.32 -20.96
CA PRO A 348 -13.43 16.17 -21.04
C PRO A 348 -13.83 17.60 -21.46
N ILE A 349 -13.20 18.61 -20.86
CA ILE A 349 -13.33 20.00 -21.33
C ILE A 349 -12.85 20.09 -22.79
N ILE A 350 -13.68 20.61 -23.68
CA ILE A 350 -13.33 20.81 -25.10
C ILE A 350 -12.50 22.11 -25.20
N GLU A 351 -11.36 22.07 -25.91
CA GLU A 351 -10.40 23.20 -25.98
C GLU A 351 -10.99 24.54 -26.47
N GLU A 352 -12.17 24.54 -27.11
CA GLU A 352 -12.83 25.74 -27.64
C GLU A 352 -13.38 26.70 -26.56
N GLU A 353 -13.55 26.25 -25.30
CA GLU A 353 -14.02 27.12 -24.20
C GLU A 353 -12.90 27.96 -23.54
N ARG A 354 -11.66 27.89 -24.05
CA ARG A 354 -10.50 28.59 -23.47
C ARG A 354 -10.34 30.06 -23.91
N GLU A 355 -11.11 30.55 -24.88
CA GLU A 355 -10.90 31.90 -25.47
C GLU A 355 -11.73 33.05 -24.87
N GLU A 356 -12.63 32.83 -23.93
CA GLU A 356 -13.36 33.94 -23.28
C GLU A 356 -13.14 33.98 -21.78
N THR A 357 -12.08 34.69 -21.34
CA THR A 357 -12.07 35.57 -20.15
C THR A 357 -10.66 36.14 -19.91
N THR A 358 -10.19 36.99 -20.82
CA THR A 358 -9.22 38.04 -20.42
C THR A 358 -9.97 39.13 -19.64
N PRO A 359 -9.57 39.45 -18.39
CA PRO A 359 -10.12 40.62 -17.70
C PRO A 359 -9.56 41.90 -18.35
N ALA A 360 -10.43 42.87 -18.61
CA ALA A 360 -10.08 44.25 -18.93
C ALA A 360 -9.61 45.02 -17.69
#